data_AF-A0A0C3MG67-F1
#
_entry.id   AF-A0A0C3MG67-F1
#
_cell.length_a   1.000
_cell.length_b   1.000
_cell.length_c   1.000
_cell.angle_alpha   90.00
_cell.angle_beta   90.00
_cell.angle_gamma   90.00
#
_symmetry.space_group_name_H-M   'P 1'
#
loop_
_entity.id
_entity.type
_entity.pdbx_description
1 polymer ?
#
loop_
_entity_poly.entity_id
_entity_poly.type
_entity_poly.pdbx_seq_one_letter_code
_entity_poly.pdbx_strand_id
1 'polypeptide(L)'
;MANIFLNKQPQPQQQANPQHVFDDPLAPLRLPPLAQISEFWRRYDRLADIHDKRLTTNLNGNLDVLLIFAALFSAINTSFITITMTNLSPNPSDETNNLLRLLVMKADNNTLTPADLVPPFSADSNSIIVNCLLYASLSCSLLAAVGAMMAKEWLQSFDRTGQTGPLEEQALFRQRKFNGVQQWHLEAVTKFLPNLLLLSVIFFFVGVCLFLFPIN
;
A
#
# COMPACT_ATOMS: atom_id res chain seq x y z
N MET A 1 -84.82 71.59 -3.60
CA MET A 1 -84.16 72.83 -3.16
C MET A 1 -82.78 72.48 -2.63
N ALA A 2 -81.76 73.30 -2.95
CA ALA A 2 -80.38 73.34 -2.40
C ALA A 2 -79.50 72.09 -2.67
N ASN A 3 -78.39 72.09 -3.41
CA ASN A 3 -77.15 72.93 -3.45
C ASN A 3 -76.38 73.04 -2.12
N ILE A 4 -75.04 72.92 -2.25
CA ILE A 4 -73.90 73.26 -1.34
C ILE A 4 -73.03 72.00 -1.02
N PHE A 5 -71.97 71.67 -1.78
CA PHE A 5 -70.59 72.23 -1.80
C PHE A 5 -69.94 72.16 -0.39
N LEU A 6 -68.77 71.58 -0.08
CA LEU A 6 -67.42 71.62 -0.66
C LEU A 6 -66.54 70.81 0.33
N ASN A 7 -65.56 70.03 -0.13
CA ASN A 7 -64.16 70.25 0.30
C ASN A 7 -63.22 69.34 -0.51
N LYS A 8 -62.58 69.92 -1.51
CA LYS A 8 -61.44 69.33 -2.22
C LYS A 8 -60.28 70.29 -1.98
N GLN A 9 -59.37 69.94 -1.07
CA GLN A 9 -58.06 70.60 -0.99
C GLN A 9 -57.00 69.71 -1.66
N PRO A 10 -56.13 70.28 -2.51
CA PRO A 10 -55.01 69.58 -3.14
C PRO A 10 -53.75 69.71 -2.28
N GLN A 11 -52.96 68.63 -2.19
CA GLN A 11 -51.58 68.68 -1.71
C GLN A 11 -50.68 67.72 -2.52
N PRO A 12 -49.37 68.01 -2.58
CA PRO A 12 -48.67 68.24 -3.84
C PRO A 12 -48.11 66.98 -4.50
N GLN A 13 -47.86 67.10 -5.81
CA GLN A 13 -47.04 66.19 -6.58
C GLN A 13 -45.65 66.07 -5.95
N GLN A 14 -45.36 64.94 -5.31
CA GLN A 14 -43.99 64.51 -5.06
C GLN A 14 -43.57 63.59 -6.20
N GLN A 15 -42.91 64.26 -7.15
CA GLN A 15 -42.05 63.74 -8.20
C GLN A 15 -41.43 62.38 -7.85
N ALA A 16 -41.53 61.45 -8.81
CA ALA A 16 -40.76 60.21 -8.81
C ALA A 16 -39.27 60.56 -8.68
N ASN A 17 -38.73 60.42 -7.47
CA ASN A 17 -37.31 60.43 -7.24
C ASN A 17 -36.79 59.10 -7.79
N PRO A 18 -35.99 59.06 -8.88
CA PRO A 18 -35.36 57.83 -9.30
C PRO A 18 -34.58 57.33 -8.10
N GLN A 19 -34.88 56.10 -7.70
CA GLN A 19 -34.24 55.45 -6.57
C GLN A 19 -32.77 55.78 -6.58
N HIS A 20 -32.33 56.34 -5.46
CA HIS A 20 -30.94 56.30 -5.08
C HIS A 20 -30.54 54.83 -5.18
N VAL A 21 -29.92 54.47 -6.30
CA VAL A 21 -29.12 53.26 -6.44
C VAL A 21 -27.98 53.52 -5.47
N PHE A 22 -28.23 53.19 -4.20
CA PHE A 22 -27.16 52.99 -3.26
C PHE A 22 -26.49 51.72 -3.78
N ASP A 23 -25.45 51.91 -4.58
CA ASP A 23 -24.50 50.87 -4.94
C ASP A 23 -23.97 50.34 -3.61
N ASP A 24 -24.65 49.32 -3.09
CA ASP A 24 -24.28 48.63 -1.88
C ASP A 24 -22.92 47.98 -2.16
N PRO A 25 -21.80 48.49 -1.60
CA PRO A 25 -20.45 48.08 -2.00
C PRO A 25 -20.14 46.61 -1.67
N LEU A 26 -21.07 45.93 -1.01
CA LEU A 26 -20.97 44.56 -0.52
C LEU A 26 -21.83 43.57 -1.32
N ALA A 27 -22.48 44.00 -2.41
CA ALA A 27 -23.21 43.12 -3.33
C ALA A 27 -22.43 41.86 -3.81
N PRO A 28 -21.09 41.89 -3.99
CA PRO A 28 -20.34 40.68 -4.39
C PRO A 28 -20.24 39.59 -3.30
N LEU A 29 -20.57 39.90 -2.04
CA LEU A 29 -20.45 38.98 -0.90
C LEU A 29 -21.77 38.33 -0.45
N ARG A 30 -22.87 38.47 -1.22
CA ARG A 30 -24.09 37.70 -0.93
C ARG A 30 -23.81 36.21 -1.13
N LEU A 31 -23.63 35.49 -0.02
CA LEU A 31 -23.61 34.03 0.04
C LEU A 31 -24.77 33.47 -0.80
N PRO A 32 -24.52 32.46 -1.67
CA PRO A 32 -25.58 31.85 -2.45
C PRO A 32 -26.70 31.32 -1.53
N PRO A 33 -27.95 31.24 -2.01
CA PRO A 33 -29.05 30.70 -1.23
C PRO A 33 -28.66 29.35 -0.62
N LEU A 34 -28.99 29.11 0.65
CA LEU A 34 -28.63 27.87 1.37
C LEU A 34 -29.02 26.58 0.61
N ALA A 35 -30.08 26.66 -0.21
CA ALA A 35 -30.52 25.59 -1.10
C ALA A 35 -29.52 25.28 -2.25
N GLN A 36 -28.83 26.29 -2.81
CA GLN A 36 -27.79 26.07 -3.81
C GLN A 36 -26.52 25.48 -3.20
N ILE A 37 -26.17 25.89 -1.98
CA ILE A 37 -25.02 25.36 -1.25
C ILE A 37 -25.25 23.89 -0.90
N SER A 38 -26.45 23.50 -0.43
CA SER A 38 -26.77 22.10 -0.12
C SER A 38 -26.86 21.20 -1.36
N GLU A 39 -27.40 21.71 -2.47
CA GLU A 39 -27.35 21.05 -3.79
C GLU A 39 -25.92 20.84 -4.27
N PHE A 40 -25.06 21.87 -4.13
CA PHE A 40 -23.64 21.78 -4.47
C PHE A 40 -22.92 20.73 -3.63
N TRP A 41 -23.12 20.72 -2.31
CA TRP A 41 -22.54 19.70 -1.41
C TRP A 41 -23.06 18.30 -1.72
N ARG A 42 -24.36 18.11 -2.01
CA ARG A 42 -24.91 16.82 -2.44
C ARG A 42 -24.28 16.34 -3.74
N ARG A 43 -24.10 17.22 -4.72
CA ARG A 43 -23.44 16.86 -5.98
C ARG A 43 -21.97 16.52 -5.76
N TYR A 44 -21.26 17.31 -4.96
CA TYR A 44 -19.85 17.08 -4.65
C TYR A 44 -19.63 15.75 -3.90
N ASP A 45 -20.42 15.47 -2.86
CA ASP A 45 -20.32 14.22 -2.09
C ASP A 45 -20.66 13.00 -2.94
N ARG A 46 -21.67 13.10 -3.82
CA ARG A 46 -21.97 12.04 -4.80
C ARG A 46 -20.79 11.80 -5.76
N LEU A 47 -20.18 12.85 -6.30
CA LEU A 47 -19.05 12.71 -7.22
C LEU A 47 -17.82 12.13 -6.51
N ALA A 48 -17.56 12.57 -5.29
CA ALA A 48 -16.48 12.06 -4.45
C ALA A 48 -16.69 10.58 -4.12
N ASP A 49 -17.91 10.16 -3.75
CA ASP A 49 -18.20 8.75 -3.41
C ASP A 49 -18.00 7.81 -4.61
N ILE A 50 -18.41 8.25 -5.80
CA ILE A 50 -18.18 7.49 -7.05
C ILE A 50 -16.69 7.37 -7.36
N HIS A 51 -15.93 8.45 -7.18
CA HIS A 51 -14.49 8.45 -7.42
C HIS A 51 -13.74 7.57 -6.41
N ASP A 52 -14.05 7.71 -5.12
CA ASP A 52 -13.44 6.95 -4.03
C ASP A 52 -13.75 5.46 -4.15
N LYS A 53 -15.00 5.08 -4.46
CA LYS A 53 -15.35 3.68 -4.75
C LYS A 53 -14.58 3.12 -5.93
N ARG A 54 -14.46 3.86 -7.03
CA ARG A 54 -13.75 3.40 -8.22
C ARG A 54 -12.26 3.16 -7.93
N LEU A 55 -11.63 4.12 -7.25
CA LEU A 55 -10.23 4.02 -6.84
C LEU A 55 -10.04 2.82 -5.90
N THR A 56 -10.95 2.65 -4.94
CA THR A 56 -10.98 1.54 -4.00
C THR A 56 -11.08 0.20 -4.71
N THR A 57 -12.09 -0.01 -5.55
CA THR A 57 -12.23 -1.30 -6.23
C THR A 57 -11.01 -1.65 -7.09
N ASN A 58 -10.41 -0.68 -7.78
CA ASN A 58 -9.22 -0.91 -8.59
C ASN A 58 -7.98 -1.25 -7.74
N LEU A 59 -7.72 -0.47 -6.68
CA LEU A 59 -6.60 -0.71 -5.78
C LEU A 59 -6.72 -2.07 -5.10
N ASN A 60 -7.91 -2.43 -4.60
CA ASN A 60 -8.14 -3.72 -3.97
C ASN A 60 -7.81 -4.90 -4.90
N GLY A 61 -8.27 -4.83 -6.15
CA GLY A 61 -7.95 -5.84 -7.16
C GLY A 61 -6.44 -5.96 -7.45
N ASN A 62 -5.74 -4.83 -7.58
CA ASN A 62 -4.29 -4.82 -7.81
C ASN A 62 -3.52 -5.40 -6.61
N LEU A 63 -3.94 -5.08 -5.37
CA LEU A 63 -3.34 -5.61 -4.16
C LEU A 63 -3.57 -7.12 -4.01
N ASP A 64 -4.74 -7.62 -4.38
CA ASP A 64 -5.03 -9.06 -4.37
C ASP A 64 -4.12 -9.82 -5.35
N VAL A 65 -3.92 -9.30 -6.56
CA VAL A 65 -2.98 -9.88 -7.54
C VAL A 65 -1.54 -9.88 -6.98
N LEU A 66 -1.14 -8.77 -6.35
CA LEU A 66 0.20 -8.66 -5.74
C LEU A 66 0.40 -9.67 -4.60
N LEU A 67 -0.60 -9.88 -3.76
CA LEU A 67 -0.58 -10.85 -2.66
C LEU A 67 -0.49 -12.29 -3.17
N ILE A 68 -1.26 -12.64 -4.21
CA ILE A 68 -1.20 -13.95 -4.84
C ILE A 68 0.20 -14.18 -5.41
N PHE A 69 0.76 -13.19 -6.11
CA PHE A 69 2.11 -13.29 -6.65
C PHE A 69 3.15 -13.46 -5.52
N ALA A 70 3.08 -12.65 -4.46
CA ALA A 70 3.99 -12.74 -3.33
C ALA A 70 3.95 -14.10 -2.63
N ALA A 71 2.76 -14.69 -2.48
CA ALA A 71 2.57 -16.01 -1.89
C ALA A 71 3.18 -17.12 -2.76
N LEU A 72 2.90 -17.10 -4.07
CA LEU A 72 3.47 -18.05 -5.03
C LEU A 72 5.00 -17.95 -5.10
N PHE A 73 5.51 -16.73 -5.18
CA PHE A 73 6.94 -16.47 -5.18
C PHE A 73 7.62 -16.94 -3.88
N SER A 74 6.99 -16.71 -2.73
CA SER A 74 7.49 -17.21 -1.43
C SER A 74 7.58 -18.73 -1.40
N ALA A 75 6.59 -19.45 -1.95
CA ALA A 75 6.62 -20.90 -2.03
C ALA A 75 7.79 -21.41 -2.88
N ILE A 76 7.97 -20.85 -4.09
CA ILE A 76 9.06 -21.20 -4.98
C ILE A 76 10.41 -20.91 -4.32
N ASN A 77 10.57 -19.72 -3.74
CA ASN A 77 11.80 -19.30 -3.09
C ASN A 77 12.13 -20.19 -1.87
N THR A 78 11.12 -20.58 -1.07
CA THR A 78 11.29 -21.52 0.06
C THR A 78 11.78 -22.88 -0.40
N SER A 79 11.26 -23.41 -1.52
CA SER A 79 11.77 -24.65 -2.12
C SER A 79 13.24 -24.52 -2.51
N PHE A 80 13.64 -23.42 -3.16
CA PHE A 80 15.04 -23.17 -3.48
C PHE A 80 15.93 -23.05 -2.24
N ILE A 81 15.49 -22.31 -1.22
CA ILE A 81 16.20 -22.19 0.06
C ILE A 81 16.44 -23.57 0.68
N THR A 82 15.45 -24.46 0.61
CA THR A 82 15.59 -25.83 1.15
C THR A 82 16.68 -26.61 0.41
N ILE A 83 16.78 -26.43 -0.91
CA ILE A 83 17.83 -27.03 -1.75
C ILE A 83 19.19 -26.40 -1.50
N THR A 84 19.27 -25.08 -1.31
CA THR A 84 20.57 -24.41 -1.07
C THR A 84 21.06 -24.60 0.36
N MET A 85 20.17 -24.84 1.32
CA MET A 85 20.53 -25.06 2.72
C MET A 85 21.24 -26.41 2.93
N THR A 86 20.91 -27.44 2.14
CA THR A 86 21.65 -28.71 2.17
C THR A 86 23.10 -28.55 1.72
N ASN A 87 23.40 -27.57 0.87
CA ASN A 87 24.78 -27.26 0.45
C ASN A 87 25.60 -26.56 1.56
N LEU A 88 24.97 -26.04 2.62
CA LEU A 88 25.65 -25.50 3.81
C LEU A 88 25.75 -26.50 4.96
N SER A 89 25.19 -27.70 4.79
CA SER A 89 25.31 -28.77 5.78
C SER A 89 26.33 -29.80 5.30
N PRO A 90 27.12 -30.41 6.18
CA PRO A 90 27.95 -31.57 5.82
C PRO A 90 27.05 -32.65 5.20
N ASN A 91 27.38 -33.13 4.00
CA ASN A 91 26.63 -34.21 3.40
C ASN A 91 26.82 -35.47 4.26
N PRO A 92 25.74 -36.16 4.68
CA PRO A 92 25.85 -37.37 5.49
C PRO A 92 26.62 -38.49 4.76
N SER A 93 26.62 -38.45 3.42
CA SER A 93 27.42 -39.35 2.58
C SER A 93 28.92 -39.06 2.68
N ASP A 94 29.33 -37.80 2.79
CA ASP A 94 30.75 -37.42 2.94
C ASP A 94 31.26 -37.84 4.32
N GLU A 95 30.45 -37.64 5.36
CA GLU A 95 30.76 -38.13 6.72
C GLU A 95 30.88 -39.66 6.74
N THR A 96 29.94 -40.37 6.10
CA THR A 96 29.97 -41.84 6.00
C THR A 96 31.21 -42.32 5.25
N ASN A 97 31.57 -41.68 4.12
CA ASN A 97 32.75 -42.01 3.34
C ASN A 97 34.05 -41.73 4.10
N ASN A 98 34.11 -40.63 4.87
CA ASN A 98 35.24 -40.30 5.72
C ASN A 98 35.40 -41.34 6.84
N LEU A 99 34.31 -41.74 7.49
CA LEU A 99 34.31 -42.81 8.50
C LEU A 99 34.72 -44.17 7.90
N LEU A 100 34.25 -44.50 6.68
CA LEU A 100 34.63 -45.72 5.99
C LEU A 100 36.12 -45.73 5.64
N ARG A 101 36.65 -44.59 5.15
CA ARG A 101 38.07 -44.42 4.84
C ARG A 101 38.95 -44.53 6.09
N LEU A 102 38.51 -43.97 7.21
CA LEU A 102 39.16 -44.15 8.52
C LEU A 102 39.22 -45.64 8.91
N LEU A 103 38.12 -46.37 8.73
CA LEU A 103 38.03 -47.80 9.08
C LEU A 103 38.95 -48.65 8.21
N VAL A 104 39.00 -48.40 6.90
CA VAL A 104 39.90 -49.10 5.95
C VAL A 104 41.37 -48.79 6.27
N MET A 105 41.73 -47.53 6.54
CA MET A 105 43.13 -47.17 6.85
C MET A 105 43.60 -47.70 8.21
N LYS A 106 42.68 -47.80 9.19
CA LYS A 106 42.98 -48.42 10.49
C LYS A 106 43.15 -49.93 10.37
N ALA A 107 42.43 -50.58 9.46
CA ALA A 107 42.60 -52.00 9.16
C ALA A 107 43.96 -52.30 8.50
N ASP A 108 44.51 -51.34 7.72
CA ASP A 108 45.84 -51.41 7.09
C ASP A 108 47.00 -50.98 8.03
N ASN A 109 46.76 -50.83 9.33
CA ASN A 109 47.78 -50.53 10.36
C ASN A 109 48.49 -49.17 10.19
N ASN A 110 47.85 -48.21 9.52
CA ASN A 110 48.38 -46.86 9.33
C ASN A 110 47.93 -45.93 10.47
N THR A 111 48.85 -45.29 11.19
CA THR A 111 48.58 -44.52 12.43
C THR A 111 48.32 -43.03 12.19
N LEU A 112 47.44 -42.69 11.24
CA LEU A 112 46.98 -41.31 11.06
C LEU A 112 45.84 -40.99 12.05
N THR A 113 45.91 -39.83 12.68
CA THR A 113 44.90 -39.41 13.66
C THR A 113 43.63 -38.89 12.95
N PRO A 114 42.43 -39.02 13.53
CA PRO A 114 41.18 -38.56 12.90
C PRO A 114 41.19 -37.08 12.47
N ALA A 115 42.03 -36.26 13.10
CA ALA A 115 42.20 -34.84 12.82
C ALA A 115 42.89 -34.54 11.47
N ASP A 116 43.68 -35.47 10.92
CA ASP A 116 44.32 -35.30 9.60
C ASP A 116 43.40 -35.67 8.43
N LEU A 117 42.27 -36.32 8.69
CA LEU A 117 41.38 -36.88 7.66
C LEU A 117 40.07 -36.11 7.48
N VAL A 118 39.62 -35.38 8.50
CA VAL A 118 38.39 -34.56 8.44
C VAL A 118 38.79 -33.09 8.51
N PRO A 119 39.01 -32.42 7.37
CA PRO A 119 39.09 -30.97 7.39
C PRO A 119 37.78 -30.41 7.99
N PRO A 120 37.85 -29.40 8.87
CA PRO A 120 36.64 -28.79 9.42
C PRO A 120 35.78 -28.29 8.28
N PHE A 121 34.48 -28.60 8.34
CA PHE A 121 33.52 -28.15 7.34
C PHE A 121 33.60 -26.63 7.21
N SER A 122 34.02 -26.18 6.03
CA SER A 122 34.08 -24.77 5.66
C SER A 122 33.09 -24.57 4.53
N ALA A 123 31.97 -23.91 4.82
CA ALA A 123 30.97 -23.60 3.82
C ALA A 123 31.56 -22.65 2.77
N ASP A 124 31.35 -22.96 1.49
CA ASP A 124 31.83 -22.10 0.41
C ASP A 124 31.24 -20.68 0.51
N SER A 125 32.07 -19.68 0.26
CA SER A 125 31.68 -18.27 0.38
C SER A 125 30.54 -17.92 -0.58
N ASN A 126 30.49 -18.57 -1.76
CA ASN A 126 29.41 -18.39 -2.72
C ASN A 126 28.08 -18.95 -2.19
N SER A 127 28.10 -20.12 -1.53
CA SER A 127 26.92 -20.73 -0.93
C SER A 127 26.29 -19.84 0.14
N ILE A 128 27.13 -19.16 0.94
CA ILE A 128 26.66 -18.20 1.95
C ILE A 128 25.98 -17.00 1.27
N ILE A 129 26.61 -16.42 0.24
CA ILE A 129 26.06 -15.27 -0.50
C ILE A 129 24.73 -15.61 -1.16
N VAL A 130 24.63 -16.79 -1.80
CA VAL A 130 23.40 -17.29 -2.43
C VAL A 130 22.28 -17.39 -1.39
N ASN A 131 22.53 -18.01 -0.24
CA ASN A 131 21.50 -18.14 0.80
C ASN A 131 21.08 -16.77 1.35
N CYS A 132 22.02 -15.85 1.59
CA CYS A 132 21.68 -14.48 1.98
C CYS A 132 20.79 -13.77 0.94
N LEU A 133 21.08 -13.90 -0.35
CA LEU A 133 20.26 -13.33 -1.43
C LEU A 133 18.86 -13.96 -1.51
N LEU A 134 18.74 -15.28 -1.30
CA LEU A 134 17.47 -15.98 -1.28
C LEU A 134 16.61 -15.59 -0.06
N TYR A 135 17.20 -15.48 1.14
CA TYR A 135 16.49 -14.96 2.31
C TYR A 135 16.12 -13.48 2.18
N ALA A 136 16.98 -12.66 1.57
CA ALA A 136 16.70 -11.24 1.32
C ALA A 136 15.55 -11.06 0.33
N SER A 137 15.52 -11.84 -0.75
CA SER A 137 14.39 -11.84 -1.68
C SER A 137 13.09 -12.28 -0.99
N LEU A 138 13.11 -13.35 -0.19
CA LEU A 138 11.93 -13.80 0.56
C LEU A 138 11.41 -12.73 1.53
N SER A 139 12.32 -12.09 2.28
CA SER A 139 11.98 -11.00 3.22
C SER A 139 11.36 -9.80 2.50
N CYS A 140 11.92 -9.42 1.35
CA CYS A 140 11.41 -8.33 0.53
C CYS A 140 9.98 -8.61 -0.01
N SER A 141 9.73 -9.85 -0.45
CA SER A 141 8.38 -10.28 -0.86
C SER A 141 7.38 -10.25 0.30
N LEU A 142 7.78 -10.68 1.49
CA LEU A 142 6.94 -10.62 2.69
C LEU A 142 6.62 -9.18 3.11
N LEU A 143 7.60 -8.27 3.05
CA LEU A 143 7.36 -6.84 3.30
C LEU A 143 6.36 -6.27 2.30
N ALA A 144 6.44 -6.66 1.02
CA ALA A 144 5.44 -6.29 0.03
C ALA A 144 4.06 -6.88 0.38
N ALA A 145 3.97 -8.14 0.80
CA ALA A 145 2.69 -8.73 1.22
C ALA A 145 2.07 -7.99 2.42
N VAL A 146 2.86 -7.68 3.45
CA VAL A 146 2.39 -6.93 4.64
C VAL A 146 1.92 -5.54 4.26
N GLY A 147 2.68 -4.82 3.41
CA GLY A 147 2.26 -3.51 2.92
C GLY A 147 0.96 -3.59 2.11
N ALA A 148 0.77 -4.65 1.31
CA ALA A 148 -0.45 -4.86 0.54
C ALA A 148 -1.65 -5.11 1.45
N MET A 149 -1.49 -5.91 2.51
CA MET A 149 -2.52 -6.12 3.53
C MET A 149 -2.87 -4.83 4.26
N MET A 150 -1.87 -4.04 4.68
CA MET A 150 -2.13 -2.73 5.31
C MET A 150 -2.89 -1.79 4.38
N ALA A 151 -2.53 -1.74 3.10
CA ALA A 151 -3.25 -0.93 2.12
C ALA A 151 -4.69 -1.43 1.94
N LYS A 152 -4.94 -2.75 2.00
CA LYS A 152 -6.27 -3.35 1.90
C LYS A 152 -7.15 -3.08 3.12
N GLU A 153 -6.61 -3.26 4.33
CA GLU A 153 -7.28 -2.94 5.60
C GLU A 153 -7.67 -1.46 5.64
N TRP A 154 -6.75 -0.59 5.23
CA TRP A 154 -7.04 0.82 5.09
C TRP A 154 -8.19 1.03 4.11
N LEU A 155 -8.13 0.43 2.93
CA LEU A 155 -9.14 0.62 1.89
C LEU A 155 -10.54 0.16 2.30
N GLN A 156 -10.63 -0.93 3.06
CA GLN A 156 -11.87 -1.39 3.68
C GLN A 156 -12.38 -0.41 4.72
N SER A 157 -11.49 0.24 5.48
CA SER A 157 -11.89 1.32 6.37
C SER A 157 -12.50 2.50 5.61
N PHE A 158 -12.17 2.72 4.32
CA PHE A 158 -12.75 3.77 3.46
C PHE A 158 -14.15 3.45 2.97
N ASP A 159 -14.53 2.16 2.89
CA ASP A 159 -15.83 1.79 2.36
C ASP A 159 -16.95 2.24 3.31
N ARG A 160 -17.74 3.22 2.84
CA ARG A 160 -18.82 3.90 3.58
C ARG A 160 -20.10 3.06 3.64
N THR A 161 -20.02 1.75 3.49
CA THR A 161 -21.17 0.85 3.38
C THR A 161 -21.90 0.77 4.74
N GLY A 162 -22.74 1.78 5.03
CA GLY A 162 -23.62 1.82 6.20
C GLY A 162 -23.76 3.15 6.95
N GLN A 163 -23.02 4.22 6.62
CA GLN A 163 -23.11 5.48 7.39
C GLN A 163 -24.26 6.39 6.94
N THR A 164 -25.40 6.24 7.61
CA THR A 164 -26.52 7.20 7.58
C THR A 164 -26.30 8.23 8.70
N GLY A 165 -25.76 9.40 8.38
CA GLY A 165 -25.48 10.47 9.35
C GLY A 165 -25.49 11.87 8.72
N PRO A 166 -25.70 12.94 9.51
CA PRO A 166 -25.82 14.31 9.03
C PRO A 166 -24.54 14.80 8.31
N LEU A 167 -24.70 15.65 7.28
CA LEU A 167 -23.62 16.11 6.39
C LEU A 167 -22.41 16.74 7.12
N GLU A 168 -22.64 17.32 8.30
CA GLU A 168 -21.61 17.99 9.10
C GLU A 168 -20.65 17.00 9.77
N GLU A 169 -21.15 15.87 10.27
CA GLU A 169 -20.32 14.81 10.84
C GLU A 169 -19.51 14.09 9.76
N GLN A 170 -20.04 13.96 8.55
CA GLN A 170 -19.30 13.43 7.40
C GLN A 170 -18.11 14.32 7.00
N ALA A 171 -18.25 15.66 7.06
CA ALA A 171 -17.18 16.59 6.73
C ALA A 171 -16.01 16.52 7.74
N LEU A 172 -16.33 16.49 9.04
CA LEU A 172 -15.33 16.37 10.12
C LEU A 172 -14.67 14.99 10.15
N PHE A 173 -15.44 13.92 9.88
CA PHE A 173 -14.89 12.57 9.76
C PHE A 173 -13.97 12.46 8.55
N ARG A 174 -14.33 13.08 7.41
CA ARG A 174 -13.50 13.16 6.21
C ARG A 174 -12.19 13.89 6.49
N GLN A 175 -12.20 14.99 7.25
CA GLN A 175 -10.99 15.74 7.56
C GLN A 175 -10.07 15.00 8.55
N ARG A 176 -10.63 14.33 9.57
CA ARG A 176 -9.84 13.46 10.47
C ARG A 176 -9.21 12.28 9.73
N LYS A 177 -9.97 11.68 8.81
CA LYS A 177 -9.52 10.55 7.99
C LYS A 177 -8.48 10.98 6.96
N PHE A 178 -8.66 12.13 6.31
CA PHE A 178 -7.69 12.76 5.39
C PHE A 178 -6.37 13.10 6.11
N ASN A 179 -6.44 13.58 7.35
CA ASN A 179 -5.24 13.80 8.18
C ASN A 179 -4.52 12.47 8.48
N GLY A 180 -5.29 11.39 8.69
CA GLY A 180 -4.76 10.02 8.77
C GLY A 180 -4.10 9.55 7.47
N VAL A 181 -4.68 9.85 6.29
CA VAL A 181 -4.11 9.53 4.96
C VAL A 181 -2.79 10.22 4.73
N GLN A 182 -2.72 11.51 5.07
CA GLN A 182 -1.53 12.33 4.88
C GLN A 182 -0.42 11.96 5.87
N GLN A 183 -0.76 11.50 7.08
CA GLN A 183 0.20 10.94 8.03
C GLN A 183 0.70 9.53 7.65
N TRP A 184 -0.13 8.71 7.00
CA TRP A 184 0.21 7.30 6.72
C TRP A 184 0.93 7.05 5.38
N HIS A 185 1.24 8.08 4.59
CA HIS A 185 2.01 7.91 3.34
C HIS A 185 1.46 6.80 2.42
N LEU A 186 0.14 6.61 2.38
CA LEU A 186 -0.45 5.48 1.65
C LEU A 186 -0.08 5.51 0.16
N GLU A 187 0.00 6.70 -0.41
CA GLU A 187 0.44 6.91 -1.79
C GLU A 187 1.89 6.45 -2.01
N ALA A 188 2.76 6.60 -1.00
CA ALA A 188 4.12 6.07 -1.05
C ALA A 188 4.13 4.55 -0.92
N VAL A 189 3.31 3.97 -0.03
CA VAL A 189 3.20 2.51 0.14
C VAL A 189 2.70 1.84 -1.14
N THR A 190 1.63 2.37 -1.76
CA THR A 190 1.09 1.82 -3.02
C THR A 190 2.11 1.88 -4.16
N LYS A 191 2.95 2.92 -4.22
CA LYS A 191 4.04 3.02 -5.21
C LYS A 191 5.23 2.12 -4.87
N PHE A 192 5.52 1.89 -3.59
CA PHE A 192 6.66 1.10 -3.14
C PHE A 192 6.42 -0.41 -3.24
N LEU A 193 5.18 -0.84 -3.08
CA LEU A 193 4.74 -2.24 -3.07
C LEU A 193 5.18 -3.06 -4.31
N PRO A 194 4.87 -2.64 -5.55
CA PRO A 194 5.31 -3.36 -6.73
C PRO A 194 6.84 -3.34 -6.90
N ASN A 195 7.49 -2.25 -6.49
CA ASN A 195 8.94 -2.08 -6.60
C ASN A 195 9.70 -3.02 -5.67
N LEU A 196 9.24 -3.21 -4.42
CA LEU A 196 9.78 -4.22 -3.51
C LEU A 196 9.68 -5.61 -4.13
N LEU A 197 8.51 -5.95 -4.67
CA LEU A 197 8.30 -7.26 -5.25
C LEU A 197 9.19 -7.50 -6.47
N LEU A 198 9.35 -6.50 -7.33
CA LEU A 198 10.26 -6.59 -8.47
C LEU A 198 11.73 -6.75 -8.01
N LEU A 199 12.15 -5.99 -7.00
CA LEU A 199 13.49 -6.11 -6.41
C LEU A 199 13.73 -7.53 -5.83
N SER A 200 12.70 -8.10 -5.19
CA SER A 200 12.72 -9.46 -4.68
C SER A 200 12.99 -10.48 -5.80
N VAL A 201 12.29 -10.35 -6.93
CA VAL A 201 12.50 -11.23 -8.10
C VAL A 201 13.92 -11.09 -8.67
N ILE A 202 14.45 -9.86 -8.73
CA ILE A 202 15.83 -9.62 -9.19
C ILE A 202 16.84 -10.32 -8.28
N PHE A 203 16.69 -10.18 -6.95
CA PHE A 203 17.58 -10.81 -5.98
C PHE A 203 17.53 -12.33 -6.08
N PHE A 204 16.34 -12.90 -6.30
CA PHE A 204 16.17 -14.32 -6.53
C PHE A 204 16.87 -14.80 -7.80
N PHE A 205 16.71 -14.09 -8.92
CA PHE A 205 17.41 -14.44 -10.16
C PHE A 205 18.94 -14.39 -10.01
N VAL A 206 19.47 -13.35 -9.37
CA VAL A 206 20.91 -13.25 -9.09
C VAL A 206 21.38 -14.40 -8.21
N GLY A 207 20.63 -14.74 -7.16
CA GLY A 207 20.91 -15.89 -6.29
C GLY A 207 20.94 -17.21 -7.06
N VAL A 208 19.98 -17.45 -7.95
CA VAL A 208 19.91 -18.66 -8.78
C VAL A 208 21.06 -18.72 -9.79
N CYS A 209 21.41 -17.60 -10.45
CA CYS A 209 22.55 -17.56 -11.37
C CYS A 209 23.87 -17.89 -10.66
N LEU A 210 24.09 -17.33 -9.47
CA LEU A 210 25.26 -17.63 -8.65
C LEU A 210 25.27 -19.07 -8.16
N PHE A 211 24.11 -19.65 -7.84
CA PHE A 211 23.99 -21.06 -7.49
C PHE A 211 24.32 -21.98 -8.67
N LEU A 212 23.90 -21.63 -9.89
CA LEU A 212 24.10 -22.48 -11.07
C LEU A 212 25.51 -22.39 -11.66
N PHE A 213 26.18 -21.24 -11.53
CA PHE A 213 27.50 -20.98 -12.11
C PHE A 213 28.58 -22.03 -11.75
N PRO A 214 28.75 -22.45 -10.47
CA PRO A 214 29.76 -23.46 -10.11
C PRO A 214 29.34 -24.90 -10.43
N ILE A 215 28.09 -25.15 -10.80
CA ILE A 215 27.57 -26.50 -11.10
C ILE A 215 27.95 -26.94 -12.53
N ASN A 216 28.35 -26.00 -13.40
CA ASN A 216 28.82 -26.27 -14.77
C ASN A 216 30.35 -26.23 -14.88
#